data_AF-A0A7S7TE55-F1
#
_entry.id   AF-A0A7S7TE55-F1
#
_cell.length_a   1.000
_cell.length_b   1.000
_cell.length_c   1.000
_cell.angle_alpha   90.00
_cell.angle_beta   90.00
_cell.angle_gamma   90.00
#
_symmetry.space_group_name_H-M   'P 1'
#
loop_
_entity.id
_entity.type
_entity.pdbx_description
1 polymer ?
#
loop_
_entity_poly.entity_id
_entity_poly.type
_entity_poly.pdbx_seq_one_letter_code
_entity_poly.pdbx_strand_id
1 'polypeptide(L)'
;MDAAEVTDHKPVSIWNKLNPLWWLVGDDGWNVPDVNNGAPYLPEVTNIWLRRFYWFICRNPLMNFVGYVLGVEDKNYWVYGSDQVLRTTGRDCTPQAFGFRWAVLDPGVSFGAIAVTLIAAALAWFIHPAFAVVLPISLFKAAGLLPFVNYWNGSLEFYLGWRPASGGFGTKIIFTEST
;
A
#
# COMPACT_ATOMS: atom_id res chain seq x y z
N MET A 1 11.42 15.19 14.03
CA MET A 1 10.56 14.99 12.85
C MET A 1 11.51 14.82 11.69
N ASP A 2 11.40 13.69 11.01
CA ASP A 2 12.27 13.33 9.90
C ASP A 2 11.58 13.62 8.57
N ALA A 3 12.41 13.80 7.54
CA ALA A 3 11.98 13.92 6.16
C ALA A 3 12.86 13.04 5.27
N ALA A 4 12.27 12.45 4.24
CA ALA A 4 12.97 11.70 3.22
C ALA A 4 12.30 11.87 1.87
N GLU A 5 13.07 11.76 0.80
CA GLU A 5 12.57 11.76 -0.57
C GLU A 5 12.65 10.34 -1.15
N VAL A 6 11.58 9.91 -1.82
CA VAL A 6 11.56 8.68 -2.62
C VAL A 6 11.67 9.07 -4.09
N THR A 7 12.72 8.60 -4.77
CA THR A 7 13.13 9.13 -6.09
C THR A 7 13.17 8.09 -7.23
N ASP A 8 12.98 6.81 -6.94
CA ASP A 8 13.22 5.69 -7.85
C ASP A 8 11.94 5.04 -8.41
N HIS A 9 10.77 5.62 -8.16
CA HIS A 9 9.51 5.10 -8.67
C HIS A 9 9.32 5.37 -10.16
N LYS A 10 8.76 4.38 -10.85
CA LYS A 10 8.53 4.42 -12.30
C LYS A 10 7.06 4.69 -12.60
N PRO A 11 6.74 5.68 -13.45
CA PRO A 11 5.36 5.94 -13.85
C PRO A 11 4.69 4.72 -14.47
N VAL A 12 3.43 4.49 -14.11
CA VAL A 12 2.58 3.46 -14.69
C VAL A 12 1.55 4.11 -15.61
N SER A 13 1.36 3.51 -16.80
CA SER A 13 0.35 3.95 -17.77
C SER A 13 -1.06 3.96 -17.16
N ILE A 14 -1.85 4.99 -17.51
CA ILE A 14 -3.26 5.09 -17.10
C ILE A 14 -4.10 3.89 -17.56
N TRP A 15 -3.76 3.29 -18.70
CA TRP A 15 -4.46 2.11 -19.23
C TRP A 15 -4.30 0.89 -18.32
N ASN A 16 -3.12 0.72 -17.72
CA ASN A 16 -2.89 -0.33 -16.72
C ASN A 16 -3.73 -0.06 -15.47
N LYS A 17 -3.76 1.19 -15.00
CA LYS A 17 -4.56 1.58 -13.84
C LYS A 17 -6.07 1.37 -14.05
N LEU A 18 -6.55 1.33 -15.29
CA LEU A 18 -7.94 1.03 -15.65
C LEU A 18 -8.20 -0.45 -15.99
N ASN A 19 -7.18 -1.32 -15.91
CA ASN A 19 -7.28 -2.72 -16.31
C ASN A 19 -7.37 -3.65 -15.08
N PRO A 20 -8.56 -4.22 -14.77
CA PRO A 20 -8.73 -5.10 -13.61
C PRO A 20 -7.95 -6.40 -13.68
N LEU A 21 -7.62 -6.90 -14.88
CA LEU A 21 -6.75 -8.08 -15.00
C LEU A 21 -5.32 -7.73 -14.59
N TRP A 22 -4.85 -6.52 -14.92
CA TRP A 22 -3.52 -6.05 -14.51
C TRP A 22 -3.45 -5.78 -13.01
N TRP A 23 -4.56 -5.41 -12.37
CA TRP A 23 -4.63 -5.21 -10.91
C TRP A 23 -4.24 -6.43 -10.10
N LEU A 24 -4.54 -7.63 -10.61
CA LEU A 24 -4.25 -8.90 -9.96
C LEU A 24 -2.77 -9.31 -10.05
N VAL A 25 -2.00 -8.62 -10.89
CA VAL A 25 -0.61 -8.97 -11.19
C VAL A 25 0.32 -8.30 -10.18
N GLY A 26 1.56 -8.76 -10.10
CA GLY A 26 2.62 -8.06 -9.38
C GLY A 26 3.53 -7.22 -10.26
N ASP A 27 4.51 -6.58 -9.63
CA ASP A 27 5.52 -5.73 -10.28
C ASP A 27 6.31 -6.49 -11.36
N ASP A 28 6.61 -7.77 -11.10
CA ASP A 28 7.34 -8.66 -12.01
C ASP A 28 6.41 -9.45 -12.96
N GLY A 29 5.16 -9.04 -13.10
CA GLY A 29 4.19 -9.72 -13.94
C GLY A 29 3.55 -10.95 -13.29
N TRP A 30 3.16 -11.93 -14.11
CA TRP A 30 2.43 -13.14 -13.68
C TRP A 30 3.33 -14.24 -13.09
N ASN A 31 4.55 -13.87 -12.72
CA ASN A 31 5.49 -14.79 -12.11
C ASN A 31 5.33 -14.76 -10.59
N VAL A 32 5.32 -15.95 -10.00
CA VAL A 32 5.35 -16.09 -8.54
C VAL A 32 6.83 -16.06 -8.13
N PRO A 33 7.22 -15.25 -7.14
CA PRO A 33 8.62 -15.20 -6.75
C PRO A 33 9.03 -16.50 -6.05
N ASP A 34 10.27 -16.93 -6.27
CA ASP A 34 10.84 -18.08 -5.57
C ASP A 34 11.20 -17.76 -4.12
N VAL A 35 11.48 -16.50 -3.82
CA VAL A 35 11.77 -15.99 -2.49
C VAL A 35 10.80 -14.85 -2.16
N ASN A 36 10.16 -14.92 -0.99
CA ASN A 36 9.31 -13.86 -0.46
C ASN A 36 9.73 -13.51 0.97
N ASN A 37 9.99 -12.24 1.25
CA ASN A 37 10.48 -11.75 2.55
C ASN A 37 11.72 -12.51 3.06
N GLY A 38 12.66 -12.82 2.17
CA GLY A 38 13.92 -13.49 2.52
C GLY A 38 13.82 -15.00 2.76
N ALA A 39 12.64 -15.61 2.59
CA ALA A 39 12.42 -17.05 2.72
C ALA A 39 11.88 -17.66 1.42
N PRO A 40 12.17 -18.94 1.12
CA PRO A 40 11.56 -19.65 0.00
C PRO A 40 10.03 -19.61 0.07
N TYR A 41 9.37 -19.23 -1.02
CA TYR A 41 7.91 -19.13 -1.08
C TYR A 41 7.28 -20.43 -1.59
N LEU A 42 6.53 -21.10 -0.71
CA LEU A 42 5.85 -22.38 -0.96
C LEU A 42 6.76 -23.41 -1.66
N PRO A 43 7.93 -23.76 -1.08
CA PRO A 43 8.91 -24.63 -1.72
C PRO A 43 8.37 -26.04 -2.01
N GLU A 44 7.35 -26.48 -1.25
CA GLU A 44 6.71 -27.78 -1.39
C GLU A 44 5.68 -27.84 -2.54
N VAL A 45 5.18 -26.68 -3.00
CA VAL A 45 4.15 -26.61 -4.04
C VAL A 45 4.83 -26.48 -5.40
N THR A 46 5.07 -27.61 -6.08
CA THR A 46 5.76 -27.62 -7.39
C THR A 46 4.86 -27.24 -8.57
N ASN A 47 3.54 -27.37 -8.43
CA ASN A 47 2.59 -27.01 -9.49
C ASN A 47 2.47 -25.47 -9.63
N ILE A 48 2.88 -24.95 -10.78
CA ILE A 48 2.91 -23.51 -11.04
C ILE A 48 1.54 -22.83 -10.98
N TRP A 49 0.47 -23.51 -11.42
CA TRP A 49 -0.89 -22.95 -11.40
C TRP A 49 -1.41 -22.82 -9.97
N LEU A 50 -1.13 -23.82 -9.14
CA LEU A 50 -1.48 -23.79 -7.72
C LEU A 50 -0.66 -22.72 -6.97
N ARG A 51 0.64 -22.57 -7.26
CA ARG A 51 1.46 -21.46 -6.72
C ARG A 51 0.86 -20.11 -7.11
N ARG A 52 0.48 -19.94 -8.38
CA ARG A 52 -0.15 -18.70 -8.88
C ARG A 52 -1.47 -18.40 -8.18
N PHE A 53 -2.30 -19.41 -7.96
CA PHE A 53 -3.54 -19.25 -7.21
C PHE A 53 -3.26 -18.77 -5.78
N TYR A 54 -2.37 -19.45 -5.05
CA TYR A 54 -2.01 -19.03 -3.70
C TYR A 54 -1.40 -17.63 -3.66
N TRP A 55 -0.59 -17.26 -4.64
CA TRP A 55 0.01 -15.94 -4.71
C TRP A 55 -1.01 -14.85 -5.05
N PHE A 56 -1.64 -14.92 -6.22
CA PHE A 56 -2.47 -13.85 -6.77
C PHE A 56 -3.88 -13.81 -6.19
N ILE A 57 -4.37 -14.88 -5.56
CA ILE A 57 -5.72 -14.93 -4.98
C ILE A 57 -5.67 -14.93 -3.45
N CYS A 58 -4.81 -15.75 -2.84
CA CYS A 58 -4.83 -15.92 -1.38
C CYS A 58 -3.88 -14.97 -0.65
N ARG A 59 -2.67 -14.78 -1.17
CA ARG A 59 -1.60 -14.06 -0.46
C ARG A 59 -1.59 -12.58 -0.78
N ASN A 60 -1.72 -12.25 -2.05
CA ASN A 60 -1.50 -10.89 -2.55
C ASN A 60 -2.52 -10.52 -3.64
N PRO A 61 -3.83 -10.67 -3.36
CA PRO A 61 -4.85 -10.25 -4.32
C PRO A 61 -4.77 -8.76 -4.57
N LEU A 62 -5.00 -8.38 -5.83
CA LEU A 62 -5.09 -6.98 -6.25
C LEU A 62 -3.81 -6.15 -5.94
N MET A 63 -2.61 -6.76 -5.97
CA MET A 63 -1.36 -6.08 -5.59
C MET A 63 -1.15 -4.77 -6.36
N ASN A 64 -1.22 -4.81 -7.69
CA ASN A 64 -1.04 -3.61 -8.50
C ASN A 64 -2.14 -2.56 -8.24
N PHE A 65 -3.35 -2.97 -7.86
CA PHE A 65 -4.40 -2.01 -7.51
C PHE A 65 -4.09 -1.30 -6.20
N VAL A 66 -3.70 -2.01 -5.14
CA VAL A 66 -3.35 -1.38 -3.86
C VAL A 66 -2.06 -0.56 -3.94
N GLY A 67 -1.12 -0.94 -4.81
CA GLY A 67 0.14 -0.25 -5.08
C GLY A 67 0.00 1.00 -5.95
N TYR A 68 -0.67 0.89 -7.10
CA TYR A 68 -0.64 1.93 -8.15
C TYR A 68 -1.97 2.67 -8.36
N VAL A 69 -3.10 2.07 -7.98
CA VAL A 69 -4.43 2.71 -8.10
C VAL A 69 -4.80 3.39 -6.80
N LEU A 70 -4.80 2.66 -5.69
CA LEU A 70 -4.99 3.23 -4.34
C LEU A 70 -3.71 3.88 -3.83
N GLY A 71 -2.56 3.26 -4.07
CA GLY A 71 -1.25 3.78 -3.69
C GLY A 71 -0.63 4.74 -4.71
N VAL A 72 0.65 5.03 -4.50
CA VAL A 72 1.48 5.92 -5.31
C VAL A 72 2.86 5.30 -5.62
N GLU A 73 2.92 3.97 -5.74
CA GLU A 73 4.14 3.21 -6.10
C GLU A 73 4.71 3.59 -7.49
N ASP A 74 4.01 4.43 -8.26
CA ASP A 74 4.47 4.98 -9.55
C ASP A 74 4.89 6.45 -9.51
N LYS A 75 4.99 7.05 -8.32
CA LYS A 75 5.35 8.46 -8.15
C LYS A 75 6.48 8.64 -7.15
N ASN A 76 7.35 9.59 -7.45
CA ASN A 76 8.28 10.13 -6.47
C ASN A 76 7.52 11.09 -5.54
N TYR A 77 7.90 11.11 -4.27
CA TYR A 77 7.22 11.91 -3.24
C TYR A 77 8.13 12.19 -2.06
N TRP A 78 7.78 13.22 -1.30
CA TRP A 78 8.35 13.47 0.01
C TRP A 78 7.60 12.71 1.09
N VAL A 79 8.31 12.31 2.13
CA VAL A 79 7.73 11.69 3.32
C VAL A 79 8.16 12.48 4.54
N TYR A 80 7.20 12.79 5.41
CA TYR A 80 7.43 13.50 6.66
C TYR A 80 6.87 12.72 7.84
N GLY A 81 7.58 12.64 8.97
CA GLY A 81 7.05 11.91 10.12
C GLY A 81 7.99 11.68 11.29
N SER A 82 7.74 10.59 12.00
CA SER A 82 8.59 10.10 13.10
C SER A 82 9.99 9.71 12.62
N ASP A 83 10.97 9.70 13.53
CA ASP A 83 12.37 9.28 13.28
C ASP A 83 12.45 7.97 12.50
N GLN A 84 13.36 7.83 11.53
CA GLN A 84 13.44 6.70 10.59
C GLN A 84 12.17 6.55 9.73
N VAL A 85 11.75 7.67 9.12
CA VAL A 85 10.44 7.85 8.48
C VAL A 85 10.09 6.82 7.41
N LEU A 86 11.08 6.29 6.67
CA LEU A 86 10.85 5.28 5.62
C LEU A 86 10.58 3.88 6.18
N ARG A 87 10.80 3.63 7.47
CA ARG A 87 10.55 2.32 8.09
C ARG A 87 9.05 2.14 8.32
N THR A 88 8.46 1.21 7.55
CA THR A 88 7.04 0.87 7.60
C THR A 88 6.58 0.47 8.99
N THR A 89 7.39 -0.27 9.76
CA THR A 89 7.05 -0.66 11.13
C THR A 89 8.14 -0.26 12.11
N GLY A 90 7.75 -0.02 13.38
CA GLY A 90 8.69 0.21 14.46
C GLY A 90 9.66 -0.97 14.70
N ARG A 91 9.24 -2.19 14.35
CA ARG A 91 10.07 -3.40 14.39
C ARG A 91 11.25 -3.34 13.41
N ASP A 92 11.06 -2.72 12.24
CA ASP A 92 12.08 -2.62 11.19
C ASP A 92 13.08 -1.48 11.44
N CYS A 93 12.88 -0.68 12.49
CA CYS A 93 13.80 0.39 12.88
C CYS A 93 15.05 -0.18 13.56
N THR A 94 16.16 0.55 13.49
CA THR A 94 17.41 0.20 14.17
C THR A 94 17.95 1.42 14.93
N PRO A 95 17.83 1.48 16.27
CA PRO A 95 17.16 0.51 17.14
C PRO A 95 15.66 0.42 16.88
N GLN A 96 15.01 -0.65 17.34
CA GLN A 96 13.55 -0.80 17.25
C GLN A 96 12.87 0.41 17.89
N ALA A 97 11.81 0.89 17.24
CA ALA A 97 11.04 2.03 17.71
C ALA A 97 9.71 1.54 18.30
N PHE A 98 9.59 1.60 19.61
CA PHE A 98 8.38 1.21 20.33
C PHE A 98 7.35 2.35 20.39
N GLY A 99 6.07 1.98 20.49
CA GLY A 99 4.94 2.89 20.57
C GLY A 99 4.35 3.25 19.21
N PHE A 100 3.58 4.34 19.21
CA PHE A 100 2.88 4.85 18.04
C PHE A 100 3.80 5.74 17.20
N ARG A 101 3.75 5.56 15.88
CA ARG A 101 4.50 6.34 14.90
C ARG A 101 3.60 6.72 13.74
N TRP A 102 3.97 7.79 13.05
CA TRP A 102 3.20 8.30 11.93
C TRP A 102 4.12 8.81 10.81
N ALA A 103 3.57 8.85 9.61
CA ALA A 103 4.14 9.52 8.46
C ALA A 103 3.04 10.09 7.56
N VAL A 104 3.38 11.06 6.73
CA VAL A 104 2.53 11.58 5.66
C VAL A 104 3.38 11.62 4.39
N LEU A 105 2.86 11.02 3.32
CA LEU A 105 3.47 11.11 2.00
C LEU A 105 2.83 12.28 1.24
N ASP A 106 3.66 13.04 0.53
CA ASP A 106 3.26 14.16 -0.32
C ASP A 106 3.68 13.92 -1.78
N PRO A 107 2.87 13.16 -2.54
CA PRO A 107 3.01 13.02 -4.00
C PRO A 107 2.34 14.17 -4.79
N GLY A 108 1.84 15.20 -4.10
CA GLY A 108 1.04 16.26 -4.68
C GLY A 108 -0.38 15.85 -5.08
N VAL A 109 -1.17 16.86 -5.46
CA VAL A 109 -2.58 16.74 -5.84
C VAL A 109 -2.79 15.75 -7.00
N SER A 110 -3.84 14.93 -6.89
CA SER A 110 -4.25 14.00 -7.94
C SER A 110 -5.58 14.41 -8.59
N PHE A 111 -5.52 14.95 -9.80
CA PHE A 111 -6.72 15.28 -10.58
C PHE A 111 -7.60 14.05 -10.88
N GLY A 112 -6.98 12.89 -11.12
CA GLY A 112 -7.73 11.64 -11.26
C GLY A 112 -8.50 11.28 -9.98
N ALA A 113 -7.88 11.48 -8.81
CA ALA A 113 -8.57 11.25 -7.55
C ALA A 113 -9.68 12.27 -7.29
N ILE A 114 -9.49 13.55 -7.67
CA ILE A 114 -10.56 14.56 -7.63
C ILE A 114 -11.77 14.09 -8.45
N ALA A 115 -11.57 13.63 -9.68
CA ALA A 115 -12.65 13.13 -10.52
C ALA A 115 -13.36 11.93 -9.86
N VAL A 116 -12.61 10.96 -9.33
CA VAL A 116 -13.15 9.81 -8.60
C VAL A 116 -13.95 10.25 -7.36
N THR A 117 -13.44 11.22 -6.58
CA THR A 117 -14.14 11.76 -5.42
C THR A 117 -15.48 12.38 -5.81
N LEU A 118 -15.50 13.22 -6.86
CA LEU A 118 -16.72 13.88 -7.33
C LEU A 118 -17.75 12.87 -7.83
N ILE A 119 -17.31 11.88 -8.60
CA ILE A 119 -18.18 10.80 -9.10
C ILE A 119 -18.71 9.97 -7.93
N ALA A 120 -17.85 9.53 -7.00
CA ALA A 120 -18.26 8.74 -5.85
C ALA A 120 -19.25 9.50 -4.95
N ALA A 121 -19.04 10.80 -4.73
CA ALA A 121 -19.94 11.64 -3.98
C ALA A 121 -21.31 11.78 -4.68
N ALA A 122 -21.32 12.01 -5.99
CA ALA A 122 -22.55 12.07 -6.78
C ALA A 122 -23.31 10.72 -6.74
N LEU A 123 -22.62 9.60 -6.95
CA LEU A 123 -23.23 8.26 -6.86
C LEU A 123 -23.76 7.97 -5.44
N ALA A 124 -23.04 8.39 -4.41
CA ALA A 124 -23.46 8.23 -3.02
C ALA A 124 -24.75 9.01 -2.72
N TRP A 125 -24.86 10.21 -3.29
CA TRP A 125 -25.97 11.12 -3.08
C TRP A 125 -27.21 10.75 -3.91
N PHE A 126 -27.02 10.47 -5.20
CA PHE A 126 -28.13 10.29 -6.15
C PHE A 126 -28.51 8.84 -6.40
N ILE A 127 -27.64 7.87 -6.10
CA ILE A 127 -27.89 6.45 -6.37
C ILE A 127 -27.94 5.61 -5.09
N HIS A 128 -26.84 5.52 -4.34
CA HIS A 128 -26.79 4.69 -3.14
C HIS A 128 -25.63 5.06 -2.20
N PRO A 129 -25.83 5.21 -0.88
CA PRO A 129 -24.79 5.68 0.04
C PRO A 129 -23.55 4.78 0.12
N ALA A 130 -23.65 3.51 -0.26
CA ALA A 130 -22.50 2.59 -0.31
C ALA A 130 -21.32 3.11 -1.16
N PHE A 131 -21.57 3.94 -2.18
CA PHE A 131 -20.50 4.55 -2.98
C PHE A 131 -19.60 5.49 -2.17
N ALA A 132 -20.04 5.96 -0.99
CA ALA A 132 -19.24 6.78 -0.09
C ALA A 132 -18.01 6.02 0.45
N VAL A 133 -17.97 4.68 0.38
CA VAL A 133 -16.81 3.88 0.81
C VAL A 133 -15.51 4.25 0.09
N VAL A 134 -15.61 4.83 -1.11
CA VAL A 134 -14.46 5.28 -1.92
C VAL A 134 -13.91 6.63 -1.44
N LEU A 135 -14.72 7.43 -0.74
CA LEU A 135 -14.37 8.80 -0.36
C LEU A 135 -13.16 8.89 0.57
N PRO A 136 -13.02 8.08 1.64
CA PRO A 136 -11.86 8.18 2.52
C PRO A 136 -10.54 8.04 1.78
N ILE A 137 -10.45 7.12 0.82
CA ILE A 137 -9.22 6.93 0.04
C ILE A 137 -9.05 8.03 -1.00
N SER A 138 -10.09 8.32 -1.78
CA SER A 138 -9.99 9.28 -2.89
C SER A 138 -9.75 10.72 -2.41
N LEU A 139 -10.30 11.13 -1.26
CA LEU A 139 -10.10 12.47 -0.70
C LEU A 139 -8.65 12.72 -0.29
N PHE A 140 -8.00 11.78 0.40
CA PHE A 140 -6.57 11.92 0.74
C PHE A 140 -5.70 12.02 -0.51
N LYS A 141 -5.97 11.19 -1.52
CA LYS A 141 -5.28 11.28 -2.82
C LYS A 141 -5.55 12.58 -3.55
N ALA A 142 -6.78 13.10 -3.50
CA ALA A 142 -7.15 14.36 -4.12
C ALA A 142 -6.39 15.52 -3.47
N ALA A 143 -6.31 15.53 -2.13
CA ALA A 143 -5.56 16.52 -1.37
C ALA A 143 -4.04 16.41 -1.56
N GLY A 144 -3.54 15.24 -1.99
CA GLY A 144 -2.11 14.98 -2.13
C GLY A 144 -1.40 14.69 -0.82
N LEU A 145 -2.14 14.40 0.25
CA LEU A 145 -1.59 14.10 1.58
C LEU A 145 -2.06 12.72 2.01
N LEU A 146 -1.13 11.79 2.09
CA LEU A 146 -1.42 10.37 2.30
C LEU A 146 -0.94 9.94 3.70
N PRO A 147 -1.84 9.82 4.68
CA PRO A 147 -1.46 9.50 6.04
C PRO A 147 -1.05 8.03 6.21
N PHE A 148 -0.14 7.80 7.14
CA PHE A 148 0.29 6.49 7.57
C PHE A 148 0.50 6.48 9.08
N VAL A 149 0.04 5.41 9.72
CA VAL A 149 0.24 5.18 11.15
C VAL A 149 0.72 3.76 11.37
N ASN A 150 1.62 3.58 12.32
CA ASN A 150 2.07 2.27 12.76
C ASN A 150 2.26 2.21 14.27
N TYR A 151 2.21 1.00 14.81
CA TYR A 151 2.44 0.72 16.22
C TYR A 151 3.27 -0.54 16.38
N TRP A 152 4.23 -0.50 17.31
CA TRP A 152 5.03 -1.66 17.70
C TRP A 152 5.29 -1.64 19.20
N ASN A 153 5.09 -2.76 19.90
CA ASN A 153 5.40 -2.86 21.33
C ASN A 153 6.21 -4.10 21.74
N GLY A 154 6.71 -4.88 20.78
CA GLY A 154 7.35 -6.18 21.04
C GLY A 154 6.43 -7.38 20.86
N SER A 155 5.12 -7.20 21.03
CA SER A 155 4.10 -8.27 20.96
C SER A 155 3.01 -8.02 19.90
N LEU A 156 2.81 -6.76 19.51
CA LEU A 156 1.83 -6.34 18.52
C LEU A 156 2.51 -5.42 17.51
N GLU A 157 2.41 -5.78 16.24
CA GLU A 157 2.78 -4.97 15.09
C GLU A 157 1.51 -4.59 14.32
N PHE A 158 1.31 -3.29 14.12
CA PHE A 158 0.17 -2.77 13.36
C PHE A 158 0.62 -1.66 12.40
N TYR A 159 0.01 -1.61 11.21
CA TYR A 159 0.00 -0.38 10.41
C TYR A 159 -1.31 -0.21 9.64
N LEU A 160 -1.59 1.04 9.26
CA LEU A 160 -2.66 1.43 8.35
C LEU A 160 -2.24 2.67 7.54
N GLY A 161 -2.56 2.68 6.25
CA GLY A 161 -2.40 3.83 5.36
C GLY A 161 -1.44 3.57 4.20
N TRP A 162 -0.82 4.63 3.69
CA TRP A 162 0.14 4.55 2.59
C TRP A 162 1.56 4.33 3.13
N ARG A 163 2.18 3.19 2.79
CA ARG A 163 3.48 2.80 3.36
C ARG A 163 4.58 3.78 2.95
N PRO A 164 5.40 4.32 3.88
CA PRO A 164 6.41 5.34 3.58
C PRO A 164 7.40 4.98 2.47
N ALA A 165 7.99 3.78 2.51
CA ALA A 165 9.01 3.38 1.55
C ALA A 165 8.47 2.96 0.19
N SER A 166 7.24 2.45 0.10
CA SER A 166 6.69 1.96 -1.17
C SER A 166 5.60 2.86 -1.75
N GLY A 167 4.74 3.44 -0.92
CA GLY A 167 3.60 4.23 -1.37
C GLY A 167 2.34 3.40 -1.61
N GLY A 168 2.40 2.07 -1.40
CA GLY A 168 1.24 1.19 -1.48
C GLY A 168 0.31 1.38 -0.28
N PHE A 169 -1.00 1.33 -0.52
CA PHE A 169 -2.02 1.43 0.51
C PHE A 169 -2.29 0.07 1.16
N GLY A 170 -2.39 0.01 2.48
CA GLY A 170 -2.77 -1.24 3.14
C GLY A 170 -2.92 -1.15 4.64
N THR A 171 -3.17 -2.33 5.22
CA THR A 171 -3.22 -2.55 6.67
C THR A 171 -2.55 -3.87 7.02
N LYS A 172 -2.01 -3.97 8.22
CA LYS A 172 -1.39 -5.19 8.76
C LYS A 172 -1.58 -5.22 10.25
N ILE A 173 -1.90 -6.40 10.78
CA ILE A 173 -1.92 -6.70 12.21
C ILE A 173 -1.21 -8.03 12.40
N ILE A 174 -0.17 -8.06 13.24
CA ILE A 174 0.53 -9.27 13.64
C ILE A 174 0.66 -9.28 15.16
N PHE A 175 0.27 -10.39 15.77
CA PHE A 175 0.62 -10.71 17.15
C PHE A 175 1.88 -11.59 17.10
N THR A 176 2.97 -11.12 17.70
CA THR A 176 4.18 -11.92 17.86
C THR A 176 4.07 -12.74 19.13
N GLU A 177 4.35 -14.03 19.04
CA GLU A 177 4.43 -14.87 20.24
C GLU A 177 5.56 -14.36 21.12
N SER A 178 5.25 -14.12 22.39
CA SER A 178 6.25 -13.91 23.43
C SER A 178 6.98 -15.23 23.64
N THR A 179 8.21 -15.34 23.12
CA THR A 179 9.17 -16.37 23.54
C THR A 179 9.45 -16.28 25.03
#